data_AF-A0A962AWY8-F1
#
_entry.id   AF-A0A962AWY8-F1
#
_cell.length_a   1.000
_cell.length_b   1.000
_cell.length_c   1.000
_cell.angle_alpha   90.00
_cell.angle_beta   90.00
_cell.angle_gamma   90.00
#
_symmetry.space_group_name_H-M   'P 1'
#
loop_
_entity.id
_entity.type
_entity.pdbx_description
1 polymer ?
#
loop_
_entity_poly.entity_id
_entity_poly.type
_entity_poly.pdbx_seq_one_letter_code
_entity_poly.pdbx_strand_id
1 'polypeptide(L)'
;IEPAFAQKFANFELPTTAAGWGDFNRVFDTLETALKPGPWILGEKFSAADVMIGCDLLFGVERFKIVEPRPVFAAYLERCHARPALQRAMAIDAGG
;
A
#
# COMPACT_ATOMS: atom_id res chain seq x y z
N ILE A 1 1.52 5.65 -3.84
CA ILE A 1 2.92 5.12 -3.93
C ILE A 1 3.25 4.46 -5.28
N GLU A 2 2.43 4.75 -6.28
CA GLU A 2 2.32 4.09 -7.56
C GLU A 2 3.51 4.40 -8.50
N PRO A 3 4.09 5.62 -8.53
CA PRO A 3 5.30 5.89 -9.32
C PRO A 3 6.49 5.01 -8.89
N ALA A 4 6.59 4.69 -7.59
CA ALA A 4 7.61 3.78 -7.09
C ALA A 4 7.39 2.34 -7.59
N PHE A 5 6.13 1.87 -7.68
CA PHE A 5 5.83 0.59 -8.33
C PHE A 5 6.28 0.57 -9.79
N ALA A 6 5.94 1.61 -10.56
CA ALA A 6 6.33 1.71 -11.95
C ALA A 6 7.86 1.68 -12.13
N GLN A 7 8.59 2.41 -11.28
CA GLN A 7 10.05 2.40 -11.26
C GLN A 7 10.61 0.99 -11.02
N LYS A 8 10.11 0.29 -10.00
CA LYS A 8 10.56 -1.07 -9.65
C LYS A 8 10.21 -2.08 -10.74
N PHE A 9 9.01 -1.98 -11.31
CA PHE A 9 8.52 -2.90 -12.33
C PHE A 9 9.26 -2.73 -13.67
N ALA A 10 9.49 -1.48 -14.09
CA ALA A 10 10.17 -1.16 -15.34
C ALA A 10 11.70 -1.13 -15.22
N ASN A 11 12.24 -1.36 -14.02
CA ASN A 11 13.68 -1.40 -13.72
C ASN A 11 14.45 -0.18 -14.26
N PHE A 12 13.85 1.01 -14.18
CA PHE A 12 14.55 2.25 -14.53
C PHE A 12 15.08 2.95 -13.27
N GLU A 13 16.23 3.59 -13.41
CA GLU A 13 16.84 4.38 -12.34
C GLU A 13 16.59 5.86 -12.59
N LEU A 14 16.15 6.58 -11.54
CA LEU A 14 16.08 8.03 -11.52
C LEU A 14 16.91 8.54 -10.34
N PRO A 15 17.61 9.68 -10.49
CA PRO A 15 18.17 10.37 -9.34
C PRO A 15 17.07 10.66 -8.32
N THR A 16 17.31 10.34 -7.04
CA THR A 16 16.30 10.48 -5.96
C THR A 16 15.88 11.94 -5.73
N THR A 17 16.70 12.90 -6.15
CA THR A 17 16.39 14.33 -6.13
C THR A 17 15.47 14.77 -7.27
N ALA A 18 15.42 14.01 -8.37
CA ALA A 18 14.52 14.25 -9.50
C ALA A 18 13.20 13.48 -9.36
N ALA A 19 13.21 12.37 -8.62
CA ALA A 19 12.00 11.61 -8.29
C ALA A 19 11.29 12.23 -7.08
N GLY A 20 10.09 12.80 -7.27
CA GLY A 20 9.32 13.40 -6.17
C GLY A 20 8.93 12.43 -5.04
N TRP A 21 9.06 11.12 -5.26
CA TRP A 21 8.85 10.07 -4.27
C TRP A 21 10.16 9.57 -3.61
N GLY A 22 11.32 10.08 -4.03
CA GLY A 22 12.63 9.60 -3.61
C GLY A 22 13.00 8.30 -4.32
N ASP A 23 12.99 7.18 -3.59
CA ASP A 23 13.27 5.85 -4.11
C ASP A 23 12.27 4.83 -3.58
N PHE A 24 12.26 3.65 -4.20
CA PHE A 24 11.35 2.58 -3.86
C PHE A 24 11.41 2.20 -2.37
N ASN A 25 12.61 1.95 -1.83
CA ASN A 25 12.77 1.47 -0.46
C ASN A 25 12.31 2.52 0.54
N ARG A 26 12.71 3.79 0.33
CA ARG A 26 12.33 4.90 1.20
C ARG A 26 10.82 5.09 1.31
N VAL A 27 10.08 4.89 0.21
CA VAL A 27 8.61 4.98 0.22
C VAL A 27 8.01 3.93 1.16
N PHE A 28 8.42 2.66 1.04
CA PHE A 28 7.87 1.59 1.87
C PHE A 28 8.36 1.65 3.32
N ASP A 29 9.59 2.10 3.57
CA ASP A 29 10.10 2.30 4.94
C ASP A 29 9.34 3.42 5.67
N THR A 30 8.99 4.48 4.93
CA THR A 30 8.16 5.57 5.47
C THR A 30 6.75 5.07 5.79
N LEU A 31 6.13 4.31 4.88
CA LEU A 31 4.80 3.73 5.12
C LEU A 31 4.79 2.76 6.29
N GLU A 32 5.79 1.88 6.39
CA GLU A 32 5.91 0.98 7.53
C GLU A 32 6.00 1.75 8.85
N THR A 33 6.81 2.82 8.87
CA THR A 33 6.94 3.70 10.03
C THR A 33 5.62 4.36 10.40
N ALA A 34 4.86 4.85 9.41
CA ALA A 34 3.55 5.46 9.63
C ALA A 34 2.49 4.46 10.13
N LEU A 35 2.59 3.19 9.73
CA LEU A 35 1.62 2.16 10.10
C LEU A 35 1.94 1.44 11.41
N LYS A 36 3.18 1.51 11.90
CA LYS A 36 3.62 0.88 13.16
C LYS A 36 2.79 1.29 14.39
N PRO A 37 2.40 2.57 14.60
CA PRO A 37 1.56 2.96 15.73
C PRO A 37 0.16 2.34 15.66
N GLY A 38 -0.41 2.25 14.44
CA GLY A 38 -1.70 1.66 14.16
C GLY A 38 -2.90 2.35 14.83
N PRO A 39 -4.11 1.75 14.70
CA PRO A 39 -4.44 0.68 13.75
C PRO A 39 -4.52 1.14 12.28
N TRP A 40 -4.78 2.42 12.04
CA TRP A 40 -4.88 3.06 10.71
C TRP A 40 -3.85 4.18 10.56
N ILE A 41 -3.72 4.75 9.36
CA ILE A 41 -2.71 5.80 9.06
C ILE A 41 -2.88 7.03 9.96
N LEU A 42 -4.12 7.37 10.30
CA LEU A 42 -4.46 8.50 11.17
C LEU A 42 -4.80 8.06 12.61
N GLY A 43 -4.32 6.89 13.03
CA GLY A 43 -4.58 6.31 14.35
C GLY A 43 -5.86 5.47 14.37
N GLU A 44 -6.79 5.79 15.27
CA GLU A 44 -7.95 4.94 15.58
C GLU A 44 -9.04 4.91 14.50
N LYS A 45 -9.10 5.93 13.64
CA LYS A 45 -10.19 6.09 12.67
C LYS A 45 -9.73 5.75 11.26
N PHE A 46 -10.45 4.82 10.63
CA PHE A 46 -10.32 4.57 9.20
C PHE A 46 -10.70 5.81 8.39
N SER A 47 -9.89 6.15 7.40
CA SER A 47 -10.03 7.38 6.62
C SER A 47 -9.84 7.15 5.11
N ALA A 48 -9.98 8.22 4.32
CA ALA A 48 -9.67 8.17 2.89
C ALA A 48 -8.20 7.80 2.62
N ALA A 49 -7.28 8.13 3.53
CA ALA A 49 -5.88 7.73 3.41
C ALA A 49 -5.74 6.20 3.40
N ASP A 50 -6.54 5.52 4.22
CA ASP A 50 -6.53 4.07 4.32
C ASP A 50 -7.21 3.38 3.13
N VAL A 51 -8.16 4.06 2.47
CA VAL A 51 -8.72 3.57 1.19
C VAL A 51 -7.62 3.55 0.13
N MET A 52 -6.91 4.68 -0.02
CA MET A 52 -5.87 4.83 -1.05
C MET A 52 -4.69 3.90 -0.78
N ILE A 53 -4.07 4.00 0.40
CA ILE A 53 -2.87 3.23 0.74
C ILE A 53 -3.19 1.75 0.95
N GLY A 54 -4.37 1.41 1.50
CA GLY A 54 -4.80 0.03 1.61
C GLY A 54 -4.96 -0.64 0.23
N CYS A 55 -5.52 0.08 -0.74
CA CYS A 55 -5.61 -0.39 -2.12
C CYS A 55 -4.21 -0.57 -2.74
N ASP A 56 -3.35 0.45 -2.64
CA ASP A 56 -1.99 0.39 -3.19
C ASP A 56 -1.19 -0.77 -2.61
N LEU A 57 -1.25 -1.00 -1.29
CA LEU A 57 -0.57 -2.11 -0.63
C LEU A 57 -1.17 -3.46 -1.02
N LEU A 58 -2.49 -3.56 -1.21
CA LEU A 58 -3.12 -4.79 -1.69
C LEU A 58 -2.57 -5.16 -3.07
N PHE A 59 -2.48 -4.19 -3.99
CA PHE A 59 -1.89 -4.44 -5.31
C PHE A 59 -0.38 -4.72 -5.24
N GLY A 60 0.35 -3.91 -4.48
CA GLY A 60 1.81 -3.99 -4.38
C GLY A 60 2.31 -5.26 -3.67
N VAL A 61 1.64 -5.70 -2.61
CA VAL A 61 2.06 -6.84 -1.78
C VAL A 61 1.39 -8.15 -2.24
N GLU A 62 0.07 -8.16 -2.43
CA GLU A 62 -0.68 -9.41 -2.67
C GLU A 62 -0.83 -9.71 -4.15
N ARG A 63 -1.21 -8.72 -4.97
CA ARG A 63 -1.59 -8.97 -6.39
C ARG A 63 -0.39 -9.07 -7.32
N PHE A 64 0.47 -8.05 -7.34
CA PHE A 64 1.62 -7.97 -8.24
C PHE A 64 2.93 -8.38 -7.58
N LYS A 65 2.96 -8.49 -6.24
CA LYS A 65 4.14 -8.91 -5.46
C LYS A 65 5.39 -8.07 -5.78
N ILE A 66 5.20 -6.77 -6.00
CA ILE A 66 6.26 -5.78 -6.28
C ILE A 66 6.97 -5.40 -4.98
N VAL A 67 6.22 -5.37 -3.87
CA VAL A 67 6.71 -5.03 -2.54
C VAL A 67 7.00 -6.30 -1.77
N GLU A 68 8.18 -6.38 -1.17
CA GLU A 68 8.51 -7.50 -0.30
C GLU A 68 7.54 -7.56 0.91
N PRO A 69 7.12 -8.77 1.33
CA PRO A 69 6.22 -8.92 2.45
C PRO A 69 6.82 -8.34 3.74
N ARG A 70 6.07 -7.50 4.43
CA ARG A 70 6.43 -6.97 5.76
C ARG A 70 5.31 -7.27 6.76
N PRO A 71 5.61 -7.67 8.01
CA PRO A 71 4.57 -8.00 9.00
C PRO A 71 3.59 -6.84 9.26
N VAL A 72 4.07 -5.59 9.25
CA VAL A 72 3.24 -4.40 9.44
C VAL A 72 2.20 -4.26 8.32
N PHE A 73 2.61 -4.50 7.07
CA PHE A 73 1.69 -4.46 5.92
C PHE A 73 0.71 -5.63 5.93
N ALA A 74 1.17 -6.82 6.29
CA ALA A 74 0.28 -7.98 6.41
C ALA A 74 -0.83 -7.74 7.44
N ALA A 75 -0.47 -7.26 8.64
CA ALA A 75 -1.45 -6.95 9.68
C ALA A 75 -2.40 -5.81 9.26
N TYR A 76 -1.90 -4.81 8.53
CA TYR A 76 -2.72 -3.72 8.01
C TYR A 76 -3.71 -4.20 6.93
N LEU A 77 -3.25 -5.03 5.99
CA LEU A 77 -4.07 -5.61 4.94
C LEU A 77 -5.12 -6.58 5.50
N GLU A 78 -4.78 -7.38 6.52
CA GLU A 78 -5.75 -8.21 7.23
C GLU A 78 -6.90 -7.37 7.80
N ARG A 79 -6.59 -6.23 8.44
CA ARG A 79 -7.62 -5.29 8.91
C ARG A 79 -8.44 -4.70 7.76
N CYS A 80 -7.82 -4.38 6.62
CA CYS A 80 -8.52 -3.91 5.44
C CYS A 80 -9.49 -4.96 4.87
N HIS A 81 -9.05 -6.22 4.73
CA HIS A 81 -9.85 -7.36 4.27
C HIS A 81 -11.03 -7.68 5.18
N ALA A 82 -10.88 -7.46 6.49
CA ALA A 82 -11.96 -7.62 7.45
C ALA A 82 -13.10 -6.58 7.28
N ARG A 83 -12.89 -5.49 6.52
CA ARG A 83 -13.90 -4.45 6.36
C ARG A 83 -15.00 -4.90 5.39
N PRO A 84 -16.29 -4.86 5.79
CA PRO A 84 -17.40 -5.21 4.91
C PRO A 84 -17.47 -4.39 3.62
N ALA A 85 -16.95 -3.14 3.65
CA ALA A 85 -16.89 -2.29 2.49
C ALA A 85 -15.94 -2.83 1.40
N LEU A 86 -14.76 -3.34 1.79
CA LEU A 86 -13.80 -3.92 0.84
C LEU A 86 -14.32 -5.24 0.29
N GLN A 87 -14.87 -6.10 1.16
CA GLN A 87 -15.49 -7.36 0.76
C GLN A 87 -16.61 -7.14 -0.28
N ARG A 88 -17.45 -6.11 -0.06
CA ARG A 88 -18.49 -5.73 -1.03
C ARG A 88 -17.89 -5.25 -2.34
N ALA A 89 -16.86 -4.41 -2.31
CA ALA A 89 -16.19 -3.93 -3.51
C ALA A 89 -15.60 -5.08 -4.33
N MET A 90 -14.95 -6.05 -3.68
CA MET A 90 -14.42 -7.26 -4.33
C MET A 90 -15.52 -8.16 -4.91
N ALA A 91 -16.64 -8.30 -4.22
CA ALA A 91 -17.77 -9.06 -4.74
C ALA A 91 -18.38 -8.41 -6.00
N ILE A 92 -18.39 -7.08 -6.07
CA ILE A 92 -18.81 -6.34 -7.28
C ILE A 92 -17.80 -6.55 -8.41
N ASP A 93 -16.50 -6.38 -8.13
CA ASP A 93 -15.43 -6.54 -9.12
C ASP A 93 -15.39 -7.97 -9.71
N ALA A 94 -15.67 -8.99 -8.88
CA ALA A 94 -15.78 -10.38 -9.33
C ALA A 94 -17.04 -10.65 -10.18
N GLY A 95 -18.06 -9.78 -10.11
CA GLY A 95 -19.33 -9.93 -10.81
C GLY A 95 -19.34 -9.43 -12.25
N GLY A 96 -18.36 -8.60 -12.65
CA GLY A 96 -18.25 -8.00 -13.99
C GLY A 96 -19.04 -6.71 -14.14
#